data_AF-A0A858R153-F1
#
_entry.id   AF-A0A858R153-F1
#
_cell.length_a   1.000
_cell.length_b   1.000
_cell.length_c   1.000
_cell.angle_alpha   90.00
_cell.angle_beta   90.00
_cell.angle_gamma   90.00
#
_symmetry.space_group_name_H-M   'P 1'
#
loop_
_entity.id
_entity.type
_entity.pdbx_description
1 polymer ?
#
loop_
_entity_poly.entity_id
_entity_poly.type
_entity_poly.pdbx_seq_one_letter_code
_entity_poly.pdbx_strand_id
1 'polypeptide(L)'
;MNIMKKALIASAFFVSSLYQPLLASECIPPGPSESVKVKYAVDGDTVKLVDGRSVRLIGVNTPELHANKNPEPGSIEAKLALKAWVEGKEVELIYGEEPKDRYNRVLGYLVQQGETLSQRLIREGLGWAISIPPNDAIAPCLFAAESEPQTARTGLWSAPERRASSINSGGFAVVVGSVTRIDRSKKYTYIDLDRQLAVRVANELVSELHVTQGDRVQVRGWVIDRRKSLKEGSKFSPFLLPLSDKHHFQIVK
;
A
#
# COMPACT_ATOMS: atom_id res chain seq x y z
N MET A 1 5.58 14.12 79.43
CA MET A 1 6.32 13.05 78.74
C MET A 1 5.59 12.75 77.44
N ASN A 2 6.28 12.96 76.32
CA ASN A 2 5.80 12.89 74.93
C ASN A 2 4.92 11.67 74.63
N ILE A 3 4.02 11.80 73.64
CA ILE A 3 4.00 11.00 72.40
C ILE A 3 3.04 11.65 71.39
N MET A 4 3.62 12.22 70.33
CA MET A 4 2.96 12.52 69.06
C MET A 4 2.52 11.22 68.38
N LYS A 5 1.31 11.14 67.83
CA LYS A 5 0.99 10.17 66.78
C LYS A 5 0.13 10.78 65.65
N LYS A 6 0.86 11.19 64.61
CA LYS A 6 0.66 10.96 63.16
C LYS A 6 -0.65 11.45 62.53
N ALA A 7 -0.56 12.62 61.89
CA ALA A 7 -1.47 13.03 60.82
C ALA A 7 -1.29 12.11 59.60
N LEU A 8 -2.40 11.54 59.12
CA LEU A 8 -2.49 10.88 57.82
C LEU A 8 -2.67 11.97 56.76
N ILE A 9 -1.57 12.37 56.11
CA ILE A 9 -1.63 13.17 54.89
C ILE A 9 -1.96 12.19 53.76
N ALA A 10 -3.22 12.17 53.34
CA ALA A 10 -3.65 11.46 52.15
C ALA A 10 -3.07 12.18 50.93
N SER A 11 -1.98 11.63 50.38
CA SER A 11 -1.39 12.08 49.13
C SER A 11 -2.31 11.71 47.96
N ALA A 12 -3.08 12.69 47.46
CA ALA A 12 -3.77 12.56 46.19
C ALA A 12 -2.74 12.61 45.06
N PHE A 13 -2.30 11.43 44.59
CA PHE A 13 -1.56 11.31 43.33
C PHE A 13 -2.54 11.57 42.18
N PHE A 14 -2.65 12.82 41.74
CA PHE A 14 -3.27 13.17 40.47
C PHE A 14 -2.33 12.70 39.36
N VAL A 15 -2.50 11.46 38.91
CA VAL A 15 -1.88 10.99 37.66
C VAL A 15 -2.67 11.64 36.52
N SER A 16 -2.28 12.86 36.12
CA SER A 16 -2.75 13.40 34.85
C SER A 16 -2.13 12.52 33.76
N SER A 17 -2.90 11.56 33.27
CA SER A 17 -2.61 10.88 32.02
C SER A 17 -2.56 11.94 30.93
N LEU A 18 -1.36 12.34 30.54
CA LEU A 18 -1.12 13.11 29.33
C LEU A 18 -1.51 12.19 28.18
N TYR A 19 -2.78 12.18 27.81
CA TYR A 19 -3.23 11.73 26.51
C TYR A 19 -2.61 12.70 25.51
N GLN A 20 -1.38 12.41 25.06
CA GLN A 20 -0.89 13.02 23.85
C GLN A 20 -1.80 12.48 22.74
N PRO A 21 -2.57 13.34 22.05
CA PRO A 21 -3.19 12.89 20.82
C PRO A 21 -2.02 12.46 19.93
N LEU A 22 -2.05 11.20 19.52
CA LEU A 22 -1.20 10.74 18.43
C LEU A 22 -1.67 11.58 17.24
N LEU A 23 -0.99 12.71 16.97
CA LEU A 23 -1.24 13.44 15.74
C LEU A 23 -0.92 12.43 14.64
N ALA A 24 -1.98 11.91 14.01
CA ALA A 24 -1.82 11.13 12.80
C ALA A 24 -0.99 12.03 11.88
N SER A 25 0.23 11.60 11.56
CA SER A 25 1.06 12.33 10.61
C SER A 25 0.21 12.50 9.35
N GLU A 26 -0.15 13.74 9.04
CA GLU A 26 -0.84 14.05 7.80
C GLU A 26 0.09 13.62 6.67
N CYS A 27 -0.31 12.65 5.84
CA CYS A 27 0.54 12.13 4.76
C CYS A 27 0.53 13.12 3.59
N ILE A 28 1.02 14.35 3.79
CA ILE A 28 1.11 15.38 2.76
C ILE A 28 2.56 15.43 2.24
N PRO A 29 2.79 15.15 0.95
CA PRO A 29 4.11 15.28 0.36
C PRO A 29 4.49 16.75 0.17
N PRO A 30 5.77 17.11 0.30
CA PRO A 30 6.25 18.41 -0.18
C PRO A 30 6.21 18.44 -1.71
N GLY A 31 5.95 19.60 -2.30
CA GLY A 31 6.03 19.75 -3.75
C GLY A 31 5.22 20.92 -4.28
N PRO A 32 5.34 21.20 -5.59
CA PRO A 32 4.47 22.16 -6.26
C PRO A 32 3.03 21.66 -6.19
N SER A 33 2.13 22.55 -5.77
CA SER A 33 0.71 22.27 -5.70
C SER A 33 -0.10 23.19 -6.61
N GLU A 34 -1.24 22.70 -7.07
CA GLU A 34 -2.20 23.46 -7.86
C GLU A 34 -3.63 23.14 -7.46
N SER A 35 -4.52 24.15 -7.48
CA SER A 35 -5.95 23.91 -7.31
C SER A 35 -6.54 23.40 -8.61
N VAL A 36 -7.23 22.25 -8.56
CA VAL A 36 -7.85 21.61 -9.71
C VAL A 36 -9.30 21.24 -9.43
N LYS A 37 -10.12 21.27 -10.48
CA LYS A 37 -11.52 20.83 -10.41
C LYS A 37 -11.69 19.43 -10.98
N VAL A 38 -12.24 18.53 -10.17
CA VAL A 38 -12.50 17.15 -10.60
C VAL A 38 -13.84 17.05 -11.32
N LYS A 39 -13.81 16.47 -12.52
CA LYS A 39 -15.00 16.22 -13.34
C LYS A 39 -15.74 14.96 -12.88
N TYR A 40 -15.04 13.84 -12.70
CA TYR A 40 -15.58 12.58 -12.17
C TYR A 40 -14.47 11.60 -11.77
N ALA A 41 -14.80 10.61 -10.94
CA ALA A 41 -13.93 9.47 -10.63
C ALA A 41 -14.04 8.38 -11.73
N VAL A 42 -12.91 7.97 -12.29
CA VAL A 42 -12.83 6.93 -13.33
C VAL A 42 -13.00 5.55 -12.68
N ASP A 43 -12.19 5.28 -11.67
CA ASP A 43 -12.13 4.09 -10.83
C ASP A 43 -11.78 4.50 -9.38
N GLY A 44 -11.27 3.57 -8.55
CA GLY A 44 -10.97 3.83 -7.14
C GLY A 44 -9.71 4.66 -6.90
N ASP A 45 -8.84 4.87 -7.89
CA ASP A 45 -7.59 5.60 -7.74
C ASP A 45 -7.22 6.51 -8.92
N THR A 46 -8.15 6.70 -9.85
CA THR A 46 -8.00 7.58 -11.01
C THR A 46 -9.18 8.54 -11.10
N VAL A 47 -8.90 9.84 -11.29
CA VAL A 47 -9.91 10.87 -11.55
C VAL A 47 -9.69 11.54 -12.90
N LYS A 48 -10.77 12.10 -13.44
CA LYS A 48 -10.73 12.99 -14.60
C LYS A 48 -10.95 14.43 -14.15
N LEU A 49 -10.06 15.34 -14.55
CA LEU A 49 -10.20 16.77 -14.30
C LEU A 49 -11.08 17.44 -15.38
N VAL A 50 -11.61 18.63 -15.06
CA VAL A 50 -12.42 19.42 -16.01
C VAL A 50 -11.60 19.87 -17.23
N ASP A 51 -10.32 20.14 -17.06
CA ASP A 51 -9.38 20.51 -18.14
C ASP A 51 -8.96 19.33 -19.04
N GLY A 52 -9.48 18.14 -18.79
CA GLY A 52 -9.23 16.95 -19.61
C GLY A 52 -8.02 16.12 -19.18
N ARG A 53 -7.25 16.52 -18.16
CA ARG A 53 -6.21 15.67 -17.58
C ARG A 53 -6.82 14.49 -16.81
N SER A 54 -6.10 13.37 -16.80
CA SER A 54 -6.41 12.23 -15.94
C SER A 54 -5.33 12.15 -14.87
N VAL A 55 -5.71 12.04 -13.60
CA VAL A 55 -4.79 11.96 -12.46
C VAL A 55 -4.90 10.56 -11.85
N ARG A 56 -3.77 9.85 -11.74
CA ARG A 56 -3.62 8.59 -11.02
C ARG A 56 -3.02 8.90 -9.65
N LEU A 57 -3.75 8.55 -8.60
CA LEU A 57 -3.32 8.78 -7.22
C LEU A 57 -2.04 7.99 -6.93
N ILE A 58 -1.03 8.66 -6.39
CA ILE A 58 0.22 8.02 -5.97
C ILE A 58 0.01 7.30 -4.63
N GLY A 59 0.65 6.14 -4.48
CA GLY A 59 0.79 5.45 -3.20
C GLY A 59 -0.37 4.54 -2.81
N VAL A 60 -1.44 4.47 -3.63
CA VAL A 60 -2.58 3.58 -3.41
C VAL A 60 -2.89 2.76 -4.67
N ASN A 61 -3.24 1.48 -4.49
CA ASN A 61 -3.83 0.63 -5.51
C ASN A 61 -5.22 0.20 -5.08
N THR A 62 -6.24 0.49 -5.88
CA THR A 62 -7.59 0.01 -5.64
C THR A 62 -7.90 -1.20 -6.54
N PRO A 63 -8.91 -2.03 -6.21
CA PRO A 63 -9.32 -3.11 -7.08
C PRO A 63 -9.84 -2.57 -8.41
N GLU A 64 -9.50 -3.25 -9.50
CA GLU A 64 -9.70 -2.73 -10.85
C GLU A 64 -11.15 -2.90 -11.33
N LEU A 65 -11.66 -1.86 -12.01
CA LEU A 65 -12.89 -1.93 -12.79
C LEU A 65 -12.55 -2.36 -14.22
N HIS A 66 -12.59 -3.68 -14.46
CA HIS A 66 -12.36 -4.22 -15.80
C HIS A 66 -13.54 -3.92 -16.72
N ALA A 67 -13.29 -3.29 -17.88
CA ALA A 67 -14.35 -3.04 -18.87
C ALA A 67 -14.91 -4.33 -19.51
N ASN A 68 -14.07 -5.38 -19.61
CA ASN A 68 -14.37 -6.63 -20.32
C ASN A 68 -14.41 -7.85 -19.40
N LYS A 69 -14.42 -7.65 -18.07
CA LYS A 69 -14.45 -8.73 -17.08
C LYS A 69 -15.29 -8.27 -15.89
N ASN A 70 -15.63 -9.21 -15.01
CA ASN A 70 -16.28 -8.87 -13.76
C ASN A 70 -15.38 -7.91 -12.95
N PRO A 71 -15.97 -6.86 -12.35
CA PRO A 71 -15.28 -5.99 -11.40
C PRO A 71 -14.61 -6.80 -10.30
N GLU A 72 -13.43 -6.37 -9.86
CA GLU A 72 -12.78 -6.97 -8.69
C GLU A 72 -13.58 -6.61 -7.41
N PRO A 73 -13.66 -7.52 -6.41
CA PRO A 73 -14.33 -7.22 -5.15
C PRO A 73 -13.77 -5.94 -4.51
N GLY A 74 -14.66 -5.02 -4.11
CA GLY A 74 -14.28 -3.73 -3.52
C GLY A 74 -14.06 -2.59 -4.54
N SER A 75 -14.01 -2.88 -5.85
CA SER A 75 -13.75 -1.86 -6.88
C SER A 75 -14.86 -0.81 -7.00
N ILE A 76 -16.12 -1.22 -6.84
CA ILE A 76 -17.28 -0.32 -6.92
C ILE A 76 -17.31 0.58 -5.69
N GLU A 77 -17.07 0.01 -4.51
CA GLU A 77 -17.01 0.71 -3.23
C GLU A 77 -15.92 1.78 -3.23
N ALA A 78 -14.70 1.43 -3.68
CA ALA A 78 -13.59 2.38 -3.80
C ALA A 78 -13.92 3.53 -4.74
N LYS A 79 -14.51 3.24 -5.92
CA LYS A 79 -14.93 4.28 -6.87
C LYS A 79 -16.01 5.18 -6.30
N LEU A 80 -17.03 4.62 -5.65
CA LEU A 80 -18.13 5.40 -5.09
C LEU A 80 -17.66 6.31 -3.94
N ALA A 81 -16.74 5.83 -3.11
CA ALA A 81 -16.10 6.63 -2.07
C ALA A 81 -15.32 7.80 -2.68
N LEU A 82 -14.42 7.51 -3.63
CA LEU A 82 -13.64 8.55 -4.30
C LEU A 82 -14.58 9.57 -4.97
N LYS A 83 -15.59 9.10 -5.72
CA LYS A 83 -16.63 9.94 -6.34
C LYS A 83 -17.26 10.91 -5.34
N ALA A 84 -17.72 10.41 -4.18
CA ALA A 84 -18.38 11.22 -3.17
C ALA A 84 -17.48 12.33 -2.60
N TRP A 85 -16.17 12.08 -2.55
CA TRP A 85 -15.20 13.04 -2.03
C TRP A 85 -14.85 14.12 -3.02
N VAL A 86 -14.68 13.78 -4.31
CA VAL A 86 -14.06 14.71 -5.28
C VAL A 86 -14.99 15.26 -6.35
N GLU A 87 -16.08 14.59 -6.70
CA GLU A 87 -16.81 14.95 -7.93
C GLU A 87 -17.42 16.36 -7.85
N GLY A 88 -17.08 17.19 -8.84
CA GLY A 88 -17.54 18.59 -8.92
C GLY A 88 -16.83 19.54 -7.96
N LYS A 89 -15.91 19.05 -7.11
CA LYS A 89 -15.21 19.84 -6.10
C LYS A 89 -13.83 20.29 -6.58
N GLU A 90 -13.33 21.33 -5.93
CA GLU A 90 -11.93 21.73 -6.02
C GLU A 90 -11.11 20.97 -4.97
N VAL A 91 -9.93 20.51 -5.39
CA VAL A 91 -8.96 19.81 -4.57
C VAL A 91 -7.56 20.30 -4.92
N GLU A 92 -6.63 20.16 -4.00
CA GLU A 92 -5.24 20.48 -4.26
C GLU A 92 -4.55 19.26 -4.86
N LEU A 93 -3.87 19.44 -6.00
CA LEU A 93 -3.05 18.41 -6.63
C LEU A 93 -1.58 18.74 -6.37
N ILE A 94 -0.89 17.83 -5.70
CA ILE A 94 0.57 17.85 -5.51
C ILE A 94 1.20 16.84 -6.48
N TYR A 95 2.12 17.29 -7.32
CA TYR A 95 2.75 16.42 -8.30
C TYR A 95 3.75 15.45 -7.67
N GLY A 96 3.84 14.24 -8.23
CA GLY A 96 4.99 13.37 -7.98
C GLY A 96 6.28 13.93 -8.58
N GLU A 97 7.43 13.46 -8.09
CA GLU A 97 8.74 13.75 -8.68
C GLU A 97 8.78 13.34 -10.16
N GLU A 98 8.25 12.16 -10.48
CA GLU A 98 7.92 11.78 -11.85
C GLU A 98 6.43 12.04 -12.10
N PRO A 99 6.05 13.11 -12.82
CA PRO A 99 4.68 13.61 -12.84
C PRO A 99 3.77 12.87 -13.82
N LYS A 100 4.29 11.92 -14.61
CA LYS A 100 3.52 11.23 -15.65
C LYS A 100 3.86 9.75 -15.73
N ASP A 101 2.84 8.94 -16.01
CA ASP A 101 3.04 7.53 -16.33
C ASP A 101 3.13 7.27 -17.85
N ARG A 102 3.37 6.00 -18.21
CA ARG A 102 3.41 5.51 -19.60
C ARG A 102 2.12 5.72 -20.41
N TYR A 103 1.00 6.01 -19.75
CA TYR A 103 -0.29 6.30 -20.37
C TYR A 103 -0.58 7.81 -20.43
N ASN A 104 0.41 8.65 -20.10
CA ASN A 104 0.31 10.10 -20.03
C ASN A 104 -0.76 10.58 -19.02
N ARG A 105 -1.06 9.76 -18.00
CA ARG A 105 -1.80 10.22 -16.81
C ARG A 105 -0.84 11.02 -15.93
N VAL A 106 -1.36 12.05 -15.30
CA VAL A 106 -0.64 12.78 -14.25
C VAL A 106 -0.54 11.88 -13.02
N LEU A 107 0.66 11.73 -12.48
CA LEU A 107 0.91 11.10 -11.19
C LEU A 107 0.93 12.19 -10.12
N GLY A 108 0.03 12.10 -9.15
CA GLY A 108 -0.02 13.07 -8.08
C GLY A 108 -0.85 12.64 -6.88
N TYR A 109 -0.78 13.47 -5.85
CA TYR A 109 -1.54 13.35 -4.62
C TYR A 109 -2.65 14.39 -4.65
N LEU A 110 -3.90 13.95 -4.58
CA LEU A 110 -5.02 14.84 -4.35
C LEU A 110 -5.21 15.02 -2.85
N VAL A 111 -5.26 16.26 -2.40
CA VAL A 111 -5.42 16.65 -0.99
C VAL A 111 -6.77 17.32 -0.81
N GLN A 112 -7.50 16.87 0.21
CA GLN A 112 -8.76 17.46 0.64
C GLN A 112 -8.77 17.47 2.17
N GLN A 113 -9.07 18.62 2.78
CA GLN A 113 -9.18 18.75 4.24
C GLN A 113 -7.91 18.31 5.01
N GLY A 114 -6.72 18.58 4.47
CA GLY A 114 -5.44 18.24 5.13
C GLY A 114 -5.04 16.76 5.03
N GLU A 115 -5.76 15.95 4.24
CA GLU A 115 -5.45 14.53 4.05
C GLU A 115 -5.32 14.21 2.55
N THR A 116 -4.37 13.35 2.19
CA THR A 116 -4.33 12.81 0.82
C THR A 116 -5.45 11.79 0.63
N LEU A 117 -6.10 11.82 -0.54
CA LEU A 117 -7.12 10.83 -0.86
C LEU A 117 -6.55 9.40 -0.90
N SER A 118 -5.26 9.25 -1.20
CA SER A 118 -4.56 7.96 -1.07
C SER A 118 -4.58 7.45 0.37
N GLN A 119 -4.20 8.29 1.35
CA GLN A 119 -4.26 7.94 2.77
C GLN A 119 -5.69 7.60 3.18
N ARG A 120 -6.67 8.40 2.76
CA ARG A 120 -8.08 8.16 3.10
C ARG A 120 -8.61 6.84 2.55
N LEU A 121 -8.35 6.54 1.27
CA LEU A 121 -8.71 5.25 0.65
C LEU A 121 -8.10 4.07 1.42
N ILE A 122 -6.84 4.20 1.82
CA ILE A 122 -6.14 3.16 2.57
C ILE A 122 -6.76 2.99 3.96
N ARG A 123 -7.00 4.07 4.71
CA ARG A 123 -7.61 4.02 6.06
C ARG A 123 -9.01 3.41 6.05
N GLU A 124 -9.81 3.71 5.03
CA GLU A 124 -11.14 3.14 4.87
C GLU A 124 -11.10 1.67 4.35
N GLY A 125 -9.91 1.11 4.13
CA GLY A 125 -9.74 -0.26 3.65
C GLY A 125 -10.18 -0.45 2.20
N LEU A 126 -10.19 0.62 1.39
CA LEU A 126 -10.66 0.63 0.00
C LEU A 126 -9.52 0.53 -1.03
N GLY A 127 -8.27 0.57 -0.57
CA GLY A 127 -7.10 0.37 -1.40
C GLY A 127 -5.92 -0.17 -0.60
N TRP A 128 -4.95 -0.74 -1.31
CA TRP A 128 -3.68 -1.17 -0.75
C TRP A 128 -2.63 -0.07 -0.88
N ALA A 129 -1.84 0.14 0.17
CA ALA A 129 -0.64 0.94 0.10
C ALA A 129 0.36 0.32 -0.90
N ILE A 130 0.84 1.15 -1.83
CA ILE A 130 1.89 0.82 -2.79
C ILE A 130 2.96 1.93 -2.76
N SER A 131 4.09 1.65 -3.38
CA SER A 131 5.27 2.52 -3.41
C SER A 131 6.05 2.19 -4.69
N ILE A 132 6.27 3.21 -5.50
CA ILE A 132 6.97 3.13 -6.78
C ILE A 132 7.92 4.32 -6.84
N PRO A 133 9.22 4.12 -6.58
CA PRO A 133 10.21 5.19 -6.67
C PRO A 133 10.26 5.80 -8.08
N PRO A 134 10.52 7.12 -8.22
CA PRO A 134 10.86 8.07 -7.14
C PRO A 134 9.63 8.71 -6.45
N ASN A 135 8.42 8.22 -6.72
CA ASN A 135 7.18 8.75 -6.16
C ASN A 135 6.80 8.07 -4.83
N ASP A 136 7.72 8.07 -3.85
CA ASP A 136 7.63 7.31 -2.61
C ASP A 136 7.81 8.14 -1.32
N ALA A 137 7.87 9.47 -1.44
CA ALA A 137 8.12 10.41 -0.32
C ALA A 137 7.24 10.18 0.92
N ILE A 138 5.98 9.78 0.74
CA ILE A 138 5.03 9.51 1.85
C ILE A 138 4.73 8.02 2.04
N ALA A 139 5.48 7.11 1.40
CA ALA A 139 5.23 5.67 1.52
C ALA A 139 5.20 5.18 2.98
N PRO A 140 6.17 5.52 3.87
CA PRO A 140 6.10 5.08 5.27
C PRO A 140 4.78 5.46 5.96
N CYS A 141 4.25 6.65 5.66
CA CYS A 141 3.00 7.15 6.21
C CYS A 141 1.78 6.38 5.68
N LEU A 142 1.73 6.11 4.37
CA LEU A 142 0.65 5.34 3.76
C LEU A 142 0.62 3.88 4.23
N PHE A 143 1.79 3.25 4.37
CA PHE A 143 1.87 1.88 4.92
C PHE A 143 1.47 1.83 6.40
N ALA A 144 1.77 2.86 7.18
CA ALA A 144 1.29 2.96 8.56
C ALA A 144 -0.24 3.11 8.63
N ALA A 145 -0.83 3.90 7.74
CA ALA A 145 -2.28 4.09 7.64
C ALA A 145 -3.06 2.81 7.31
N GLU A 146 -2.41 1.83 6.68
CA GLU A 146 -3.00 0.54 6.32
C GLU A 146 -3.11 -0.44 7.52
N SER A 147 -2.40 -0.17 8.61
CA SER A 147 -2.36 -1.07 9.77
C SER A 147 -3.72 -1.25 10.47
N GLU A 148 -4.54 -0.20 10.51
CA GLU A 148 -5.86 -0.20 11.13
C GLU A 148 -6.83 -1.15 10.40
N PRO A 149 -7.12 -0.99 9.09
CA PRO A 149 -8.03 -1.90 8.40
C PRO A 149 -7.48 -3.33 8.29
N GLN A 150 -6.16 -3.52 8.26
CA GLN A 150 -5.53 -4.84 8.37
C GLN A 150 -5.88 -5.54 9.69
N THR A 151 -5.68 -4.84 10.81
CA THR A 151 -5.92 -5.40 12.15
C THR A 151 -7.41 -5.59 12.42
N ALA A 152 -8.23 -4.64 11.99
CA ALA A 152 -9.68 -4.69 12.13
C ALA A 152 -10.36 -5.64 11.14
N ARG A 153 -9.63 -6.16 10.14
CA ARG A 153 -10.16 -7.03 9.06
C ARG A 153 -11.35 -6.40 8.34
N THR A 154 -11.22 -5.12 7.98
CA THR A 154 -12.26 -4.34 7.28
C THR A 154 -11.91 -4.09 5.82
N GLY A 155 -12.94 -3.77 5.01
CA GLY A 155 -12.76 -3.49 3.58
C GLY A 155 -12.09 -4.66 2.84
N LEU A 156 -11.04 -4.35 2.08
CA LEU A 156 -10.23 -5.31 1.32
C LEU A 156 -9.49 -6.33 2.20
N TRP A 157 -9.36 -6.06 3.50
CA TRP A 157 -8.68 -6.94 4.47
C TRP A 157 -9.64 -7.92 5.17
N SER A 158 -10.93 -7.89 4.85
CA SER A 158 -11.94 -8.82 5.38
C SER A 158 -11.74 -10.26 4.89
N ALA A 159 -11.15 -10.44 3.71
CA ALA A 159 -10.76 -11.73 3.18
C ALA A 159 -9.30 -12.05 3.54
N PRO A 160 -8.94 -13.33 3.76
CA PRO A 160 -7.55 -13.71 3.96
C PRO A 160 -6.72 -13.42 2.70
N GLU A 161 -5.47 -13.05 2.92
CA GLU A 161 -4.50 -12.79 1.86
C GLU A 161 -4.29 -14.06 1.01
N ARG A 162 -4.01 -13.88 -0.28
CA ARG A 162 -3.86 -15.00 -1.21
C ARG A 162 -2.60 -15.80 -0.86
N ARG A 163 -2.66 -17.13 -0.90
CA ARG A 163 -1.46 -17.96 -0.74
C ARG A 163 -0.62 -17.95 -2.01
N ALA A 164 0.71 -17.91 -1.90
CA ALA A 164 1.61 -17.96 -3.05
C ALA A 164 1.35 -19.22 -3.90
N SER A 165 1.17 -20.37 -3.27
CA SER A 165 0.76 -21.64 -3.88
C SER A 165 -0.55 -21.59 -4.69
N SER A 166 -1.44 -20.62 -4.44
CA SER A 166 -2.73 -20.48 -5.15
C SER A 166 -2.68 -19.53 -6.35
N ILE A 167 -1.55 -18.88 -6.61
CA ILE A 167 -1.40 -17.96 -7.74
C ILE A 167 -1.47 -18.73 -9.05
N ASN A 168 -2.42 -18.37 -9.91
CA ASN A 168 -2.67 -19.01 -11.20
C ASN A 168 -2.88 -18.00 -12.36
N SER A 169 -2.80 -16.70 -12.07
CA SER A 169 -2.95 -15.59 -13.00
C SER A 169 -2.03 -14.43 -12.61
N GLY A 170 -1.76 -13.53 -13.57
CA GLY A 170 -1.13 -12.24 -13.28
C GLY A 170 -2.09 -11.22 -12.68
N GLY A 171 -1.60 -10.02 -12.43
CA GLY A 171 -2.33 -8.89 -11.81
C GLY A 171 -1.77 -8.49 -10.47
N PHE A 172 -2.31 -7.42 -9.87
CA PHE A 172 -1.92 -7.02 -8.52
C PHE A 172 -2.35 -8.09 -7.51
N ALA A 173 -1.50 -8.38 -6.53
CA ALA A 173 -1.83 -9.29 -5.44
C ALA A 173 -1.07 -8.92 -4.17
N VAL A 174 -1.74 -9.10 -3.02
CA VAL A 174 -1.10 -9.26 -1.71
C VAL A 174 -1.06 -10.75 -1.40
N VAL A 175 0.14 -11.28 -1.19
CA VAL A 175 0.42 -12.71 -1.18
C VAL A 175 1.18 -13.09 0.08
N VAL A 176 0.74 -14.16 0.74
CA VAL A 176 1.47 -14.81 1.83
C VAL A 176 2.04 -16.15 1.38
N GLY A 177 3.28 -16.47 1.75
CA GLY A 177 3.93 -17.72 1.37
C GLY A 177 5.18 -18.01 2.19
N SER A 178 5.70 -19.23 2.07
CA SER A 178 6.95 -19.63 2.71
C SER A 178 8.11 -19.59 1.73
N VAL A 179 9.24 -19.05 2.16
CA VAL A 179 10.47 -18.97 1.36
C VAL A 179 11.06 -20.37 1.21
N THR A 180 10.92 -20.94 0.02
CA THR A 180 11.40 -22.30 -0.30
C THR A 180 12.81 -22.31 -0.88
N ARG A 181 13.21 -21.24 -1.57
CA ARG A 181 14.53 -21.10 -2.19
C ARG A 181 14.88 -19.63 -2.37
N ILE A 182 16.17 -19.29 -2.27
CA ILE A 182 16.69 -17.98 -2.61
C ILE A 182 17.82 -18.17 -3.62
N ASP A 183 17.65 -17.64 -4.84
CA ASP A 183 18.64 -17.72 -5.91
C ASP A 183 19.15 -16.31 -6.24
N ARG A 184 20.47 -16.13 -6.34
CA ARG A 184 21.07 -14.83 -6.68
C ARG A 184 21.65 -14.84 -8.09
N SER A 185 21.40 -13.76 -8.82
CA SER A 185 21.98 -13.45 -10.12
C SER A 185 22.84 -12.18 -10.01
N LYS A 186 23.47 -11.77 -11.12
CA LYS A 186 24.28 -10.54 -11.17
C LYS A 186 23.52 -9.29 -10.72
N LYS A 187 22.25 -9.15 -11.12
CA LYS A 187 21.43 -7.95 -10.86
C LYS A 187 20.36 -8.14 -9.79
N TYR A 188 19.83 -9.35 -9.66
CA TYR A 188 18.64 -9.62 -8.86
C TYR A 188 18.82 -10.83 -7.96
N THR A 189 18.12 -10.80 -6.83
CA THR A 189 17.83 -11.97 -6.00
C THR A 189 16.39 -12.40 -6.25
N TYR A 190 16.16 -13.71 -6.37
CA TYR A 190 14.87 -14.34 -6.56
C TYR A 190 14.53 -15.13 -5.29
N ILE A 191 13.49 -14.68 -4.59
CA ILE A 191 12.96 -15.32 -3.39
C ILE A 191 11.75 -16.14 -3.83
N ASP A 192 11.88 -17.46 -3.85
CA ASP A 192 10.85 -18.38 -4.32
C ASP A 192 9.88 -18.74 -3.18
N LEU A 193 8.60 -18.42 -3.37
CA LEU A 193 7.52 -18.68 -2.44
C LEU A 193 6.68 -19.86 -2.90
N ASP A 194 6.58 -20.87 -2.04
CA ASP A 194 5.79 -22.09 -2.25
C ASP A 194 6.05 -22.82 -3.59
N ARG A 195 7.20 -22.61 -4.25
CA ARG A 195 7.51 -23.13 -5.61
C ARG A 195 6.57 -22.65 -6.71
N GLN A 196 5.81 -21.59 -6.43
CA GLN A 196 4.78 -21.08 -7.33
C GLN A 196 5.06 -19.64 -7.77
N LEU A 197 5.58 -18.80 -6.87
CA LEU A 197 5.80 -17.38 -7.11
C LEU A 197 7.25 -16.99 -6.76
N ALA A 198 8.00 -16.50 -7.74
CA ALA A 198 9.30 -15.88 -7.47
C ALA A 198 9.14 -14.39 -7.25
N VAL A 199 9.65 -13.87 -6.13
CA VAL A 199 9.79 -12.43 -5.88
C VAL A 199 11.16 -11.99 -6.34
N ARG A 200 11.22 -11.11 -7.35
CA ARG A 200 12.48 -10.59 -7.91
C ARG A 200 12.81 -9.26 -7.26
N VAL A 201 13.92 -9.24 -6.52
CA VAL A 201 14.40 -8.10 -5.74
C VAL A 201 15.73 -7.62 -6.33
N ALA A 202 15.92 -6.30 -6.47
CA ALA A 202 17.23 -5.75 -6.82
C ALA A 202 18.27 -6.12 -5.74
N ASN A 203 19.49 -6.46 -6.16
CA ASN A 203 20.53 -6.89 -5.22
C ASN A 203 20.92 -5.82 -4.17
N GLU A 204 20.65 -4.55 -4.45
CA GLU A 204 20.84 -3.42 -3.54
C GLU A 204 19.78 -3.36 -2.43
N LEU A 205 18.55 -3.78 -2.73
CA LEU A 205 17.42 -3.75 -1.79
C LEU A 205 17.36 -4.98 -0.89
N VAL A 206 17.92 -6.11 -1.34
CA VAL A 206 17.75 -7.41 -0.66
C VAL A 206 18.30 -7.44 0.76
N SER A 207 19.37 -6.70 1.06
CA SER A 207 19.96 -6.64 2.40
C SER A 207 19.03 -6.01 3.43
N GLU A 208 18.15 -5.11 3.01
CA GLU A 208 17.18 -4.46 3.90
C GLU A 208 16.04 -5.41 4.31
N LEU A 209 15.83 -6.48 3.54
CA LEU A 209 14.72 -7.42 3.78
C LEU A 209 15.01 -8.44 4.88
N HIS A 210 16.29 -8.70 5.18
CA HIS A 210 16.74 -9.67 6.19
C HIS A 210 16.09 -11.07 6.06
N VAL A 211 15.71 -11.44 4.83
CA VAL A 211 14.98 -12.68 4.54
C VAL A 211 15.92 -13.88 4.48
N THR A 212 15.46 -14.99 5.04
CA THR A 212 16.12 -16.30 5.03
C THR A 212 15.20 -17.38 4.48
N GLN A 213 15.79 -18.51 4.08
CA GLN A 213 15.00 -19.66 3.67
C GLN A 213 14.24 -20.24 4.87
N GLY A 214 12.96 -20.55 4.68
CA GLY A 214 12.06 -21.01 5.74
C GLY A 214 11.16 -19.91 6.30
N ASP A 215 11.51 -18.63 6.10
CA ASP A 215 10.67 -17.53 6.56
C ASP A 215 9.28 -17.57 5.91
N ARG A 216 8.27 -17.18 6.67
CA ARG A 216 6.95 -16.87 6.14
C ARG A 216 6.90 -15.38 5.85
N VAL A 217 6.44 -15.01 4.67
CA VAL A 217 6.49 -13.61 4.21
C VAL A 217 5.16 -13.20 3.58
N GLN A 218 4.85 -11.91 3.72
CA GLN A 218 3.83 -11.20 2.96
C GLN A 218 4.54 -10.34 1.92
N VAL A 219 4.13 -10.45 0.67
CA VAL A 219 4.62 -9.62 -0.43
C VAL A 219 3.45 -9.04 -1.21
N ARG A 220 3.64 -7.86 -1.81
CA ARG A 220 2.63 -7.25 -2.68
C ARG A 220 3.25 -6.69 -3.95
N GLY A 221 2.45 -6.63 -5.01
CA GLY A 221 2.86 -6.09 -6.30
C GLY A 221 2.18 -6.77 -7.47
N TRP A 222 2.65 -6.47 -8.68
CA TRP A 222 2.07 -7.01 -9.92
C TRP A 222 2.72 -8.33 -10.30
N VAL A 223 1.94 -9.40 -10.20
CA VAL A 223 2.30 -10.74 -10.63
C VAL A 223 2.29 -10.82 -12.16
N ILE A 224 3.36 -11.36 -12.70
CA ILE A 224 3.56 -11.65 -14.12
C ILE A 224 3.44 -13.15 -14.34
N ASP A 225 2.55 -13.56 -15.23
CA ASP A 225 2.49 -14.94 -15.73
C ASP A 225 3.59 -15.14 -16.79
N ARG A 226 4.60 -15.94 -16.44
CA ARG A 226 5.72 -16.25 -17.34
C ARG A 226 5.72 -17.70 -17.81
N ARG A 227 4.64 -18.47 -17.59
CA ARG A 227 4.54 -19.90 -17.95
C ARG A 227 4.91 -20.15 -19.41
N LYS A 228 4.42 -19.32 -20.33
CA LYS A 228 4.70 -19.41 -21.77
C LYS A 228 6.17 -19.14 -22.13
N SER A 229 6.91 -18.48 -21.25
CA SER A 229 8.32 -18.14 -21.46
C SER A 229 9.29 -19.14 -20.81
N LEU A 230 8.77 -20.10 -20.03
CA LEU A 230 9.58 -21.13 -19.39
C LEU A 230 9.75 -22.33 -20.32
N LYS A 231 10.97 -22.88 -20.34
CA LYS A 231 11.23 -24.16 -21.01
C LYS A 231 10.53 -25.29 -20.25
N GLU A 232 10.15 -26.34 -20.98
CA GLU A 232 9.63 -27.57 -20.37
C GLU A 232 10.62 -28.12 -19.32
N GLY A 233 10.10 -28.58 -18.18
CA GLY A 233 10.92 -29.06 -17.06
C GLY A 233 11.66 -27.97 -16.28
N SER A 234 11.38 -26.68 -16.53
CA SER A 234 12.01 -25.59 -15.77
C SER A 234 11.73 -25.70 -14.27
N LYS A 235 12.77 -25.45 -13.46
CA LYS A 235 12.71 -25.38 -11.99
C LYS A 235 12.29 -23.99 -11.47
N PHE A 236 12.05 -23.03 -12.37
CA PHE A 236 11.66 -21.67 -12.00
C PHE A 236 10.16 -21.60 -11.76
N SER A 237 9.77 -20.86 -10.72
CA SER A 237 8.37 -20.58 -10.43
C SER A 237 7.63 -20.01 -11.66
N PRO A 238 6.41 -20.49 -11.97
CA PRO A 238 5.62 -20.07 -13.12
C PRO A 238 5.21 -18.59 -13.09
N PHE A 239 5.17 -17.99 -11.90
CA PHE A 239 4.85 -16.59 -11.68
C PHE A 239 6.03 -15.80 -11.14
N LEU A 240 6.06 -14.51 -11.47
CA LEU A 240 7.10 -13.58 -11.04
C LEU A 240 6.46 -12.29 -10.50
N LEU A 241 6.88 -11.83 -9.32
CA LEU A 241 6.52 -10.53 -8.75
C LEU A 241 7.80 -9.69 -8.61
N PRO A 242 8.01 -8.67 -9.46
CA PRO A 242 9.09 -7.71 -9.25
C PRO A 242 8.79 -6.82 -8.04
N LEU A 243 9.70 -6.78 -7.06
CA LEU A 243 9.57 -5.92 -5.89
C LEU A 243 10.02 -4.49 -6.27
N SER A 244 9.14 -3.50 -6.15
CA SER A 244 9.46 -2.10 -6.47
C SER A 244 10.06 -1.34 -5.30
N ASP A 245 9.71 -1.71 -4.06
CA ASP A 245 10.12 -1.02 -2.84
C ASP A 245 10.10 -1.97 -1.63
N LYS A 246 10.90 -1.67 -0.59
CA LYS A 246 11.00 -2.55 0.60
C LYS A 246 9.70 -2.66 1.39
N HIS A 247 8.85 -1.63 1.39
CA HIS A 247 7.57 -1.68 2.11
C HIS A 247 6.62 -2.74 1.53
N HIS A 248 6.91 -3.25 0.32
CA HIS A 248 6.13 -4.32 -0.31
C HIS A 248 6.50 -5.72 0.18
N PHE A 249 7.45 -5.83 1.10
CA PHE A 249 7.94 -7.09 1.64
C PHE A 249 7.94 -7.05 3.17
N GLN A 250 7.35 -8.05 3.80
CA GLN A 250 7.31 -8.19 5.25
C GLN A 250 7.49 -9.64 5.65
N ILE A 251 8.36 -9.90 6.63
CA ILE A 251 8.41 -11.21 7.30
C ILE A 251 7.24 -11.29 8.28
N VAL A 252 6.43 -12.34 8.13
CA VAL A 252 5.25 -12.60 8.96
C VAL A 252 5.66 -13.61 10.03
N LYS A 253 5.41 -13.28 11.29
CA LYS A 253 5.64 -14.17 12.44
C LYS A 253 4.48 -15.14 12.63
#